data_AF-A0A554I978-F1
#
_entry.id   AF-A0A554I978-F1
#
_cell.length_a   1.000
_cell.length_b   1.000
_cell.length_c   1.000
_cell.angle_alpha   90.00
_cell.angle_beta   90.00
_cell.angle_gamma   90.00
#
_symmetry.space_group_name_H-M   'P 1'
#
loop_
_entity.id
_entity.type
_entity.pdbx_description
1 polymer ?
#
loop_
_entity_poly.entity_id
_entity_poly.type
_entity_poly.pdbx_seq_one_letter_code
_entity_poly.pdbx_strand_id
1 'polypeptide(L)'
;MTPKKVEQKNPERRPPIAVIMGHVDHGKTTLLDYIRSTNVALREAGGITQSIGAYEIEHAGQKITFIDTPGHEAFSKMRARGARVADLAILVVAADDGVKPQTKDALKYILAEKVPFVVAINKIDKPGADIDKAINDLMQLGVYLEGRGGDVSWHAISAKTGEGVSDLLDLLLLASELEDIHCTGDHVSSGVVISVKSDAKRGVMTSVIVKNGSLEQGAMIATHTAIGKVKILENYLGKTAKEIIPSAPAIVFGFENSPKVGEVFCAHRDEKVLRTSLEQFEREQHEVTKSLIAEDDVSKRVPLFLKADELGSLEVLKDTIESLVTTLPIIIIKASVGSITENDTKDAEGMKATIIGFHTKIDKAAQNMRETKKINIITSDIIYELVDALTEYAKTAIEKEKRTLEILGVFGQPKGKERVIGGKVLCGPILRNESFEVWHGTRKTGEGRILNLQSNKKDVAEAEKDMEVGMLVECESDIRIGNHLVFLD
;
A
#
# COMPACT_ATOMS: atom_id res chain seq x y z
N MET A 1 -44.57 5.36 -35.82
CA MET A 1 -43.61 4.25 -35.65
C MET A 1 -43.44 4.02 -34.16
N THR A 2 -44.06 2.98 -33.64
CA THR A 2 -43.87 2.50 -32.26
C THR A 2 -42.40 2.13 -32.07
N PRO A 3 -41.74 2.54 -30.97
CA PRO A 3 -40.37 2.10 -30.70
C PRO A 3 -40.38 0.58 -30.59
N LYS A 4 -39.55 -0.08 -31.40
CA LYS A 4 -39.29 -1.52 -31.28
C LYS A 4 -38.88 -1.78 -29.83
N LYS A 5 -39.70 -2.55 -29.09
CA LYS A 5 -39.28 -3.19 -27.85
C LYS A 5 -37.99 -3.94 -28.16
N VAL A 6 -36.89 -3.52 -27.55
CA VAL A 6 -35.65 -4.30 -27.52
C VAL A 6 -36.01 -5.60 -26.82
N GLU A 7 -35.94 -6.72 -27.54
CA GLU A 7 -36.02 -8.05 -26.93
C GLU A 7 -34.87 -8.16 -25.93
N GLN A 8 -35.18 -8.07 -24.63
CA GLN A 8 -34.25 -8.44 -23.58
C GLN A 8 -34.01 -9.95 -23.72
N LYS A 9 -32.85 -10.33 -24.27
CA LYS A 9 -32.37 -11.71 -24.15
C LYS A 9 -32.31 -12.07 -22.66
N ASN A 10 -32.69 -13.30 -22.32
CA ASN A 10 -32.52 -13.81 -20.96
C ASN A 10 -31.04 -13.67 -20.53
N PRO A 11 -30.77 -13.31 -19.27
CA PRO A 11 -29.41 -13.29 -18.74
C PRO A 11 -28.73 -14.65 -18.97
N GLU A 12 -27.51 -14.64 -19.52
CA GLU A 12 -26.71 -15.86 -19.69
C GLU A 12 -25.85 -16.07 -18.44
N ARG A 13 -25.79 -17.30 -17.93
CA ARG A 13 -24.92 -17.64 -16.79
C ARG A 13 -23.46 -17.37 -17.16
N ARG A 14 -22.72 -16.77 -16.23
CA ARG A 14 -21.27 -16.49 -16.39
C ARG A 14 -20.45 -17.24 -15.34
N PRO A 15 -19.15 -17.50 -15.61
CA PRO A 15 -18.24 -18.08 -14.62
C PRO A 15 -18.23 -17.26 -13.31
N PRO A 16 -18.15 -17.88 -12.13
CA PRO A 16 -18.00 -17.14 -10.89
C PRO A 16 -16.65 -16.44 -10.79
N ILE A 17 -16.66 -15.23 -10.23
CA ILE A 17 -15.44 -14.54 -9.77
C ILE A 17 -15.32 -14.77 -8.27
N ALA A 18 -14.31 -15.51 -7.84
CA ALA A 18 -14.05 -15.83 -6.44
C ALA A 18 -12.86 -15.05 -5.88
N VAL A 19 -12.98 -14.46 -4.70
CA VAL A 19 -11.85 -13.83 -4.00
C VAL A 19 -11.37 -14.71 -2.85
N ILE A 20 -10.05 -14.83 -2.69
CA ILE A 20 -9.48 -15.55 -1.54
C ILE A 20 -9.04 -14.55 -0.47
N MET A 21 -9.52 -14.75 0.76
CA MET A 21 -9.23 -13.91 1.91
C MET A 21 -8.85 -14.72 3.14
N GLY A 22 -8.16 -14.08 4.10
CA GLY A 22 -7.66 -14.73 5.30
C GLY A 22 -6.34 -14.12 5.80
N HIS A 23 -5.84 -14.64 6.92
CA HIS A 23 -4.63 -14.14 7.55
C HIS A 23 -3.36 -14.41 6.72
N VAL A 24 -2.31 -13.61 6.96
CA VAL A 24 -0.98 -13.85 6.40
C VAL A 24 -0.52 -15.27 6.78
N ASP A 25 0.23 -15.93 5.91
CA ASP A 25 0.72 -17.31 6.13
C ASP A 25 -0.32 -18.40 6.36
N HIS A 26 -1.63 -18.14 6.19
CA HIS A 26 -2.66 -19.18 6.21
C HIS A 26 -2.74 -19.98 4.90
N GLY A 27 -1.83 -19.71 3.96
CA GLY A 27 -1.66 -20.48 2.72
C GLY A 27 -2.62 -20.10 1.59
N LYS A 28 -3.09 -18.85 1.54
CA LYS A 28 -3.88 -18.30 0.42
C LYS A 28 -3.14 -18.40 -0.91
N THR A 29 -1.94 -17.82 -0.97
CA THR A 29 -1.09 -17.84 -2.18
C THR A 29 -0.68 -19.26 -2.54
N THR A 30 -0.42 -20.12 -1.54
CA THR A 30 -0.14 -21.55 -1.75
C THR A 30 -1.32 -22.28 -2.36
N LEU A 31 -2.55 -22.00 -1.91
CA LEU A 31 -3.78 -22.57 -2.46
C LEU A 31 -3.96 -22.14 -3.93
N LEU A 32 -3.82 -20.84 -4.19
CA LEU A 32 -3.90 -20.29 -5.55
C LEU A 32 -2.83 -20.89 -6.47
N ASP A 33 -1.61 -21.07 -5.96
CA ASP A 33 -0.51 -21.70 -6.69
C ASP A 33 -0.76 -23.16 -7.04
N TYR A 34 -1.25 -23.94 -6.08
CA TYR A 34 -1.63 -25.32 -6.32
C TYR A 34 -2.72 -25.40 -7.40
N ILE A 35 -3.77 -24.59 -7.26
CA ILE A 35 -4.88 -24.51 -8.22
C ILE A 35 -4.38 -24.15 -9.63
N ARG A 36 -3.43 -23.21 -9.74
CA ARG A 36 -2.88 -22.77 -11.03
C ARG A 36 -1.79 -23.70 -11.57
N SER A 37 -1.36 -24.72 -10.82
CA SER A 37 -0.17 -25.53 -11.13
C SER A 37 1.09 -24.67 -11.34
N THR A 38 1.29 -23.67 -10.49
CA THR A 38 2.43 -22.72 -10.53
C THR A 38 3.11 -22.59 -9.17
N ASN A 39 4.26 -21.91 -9.13
CA ASN A 39 5.00 -21.62 -7.90
C ASN A 39 5.31 -20.11 -7.77
N VAL A 40 4.30 -19.27 -7.55
CA VAL A 40 4.46 -17.82 -7.39
C VAL A 40 4.75 -17.42 -5.94
N ALA A 41 4.18 -18.08 -4.93
CA ALA A 41 4.43 -17.85 -3.50
C ALA A 41 5.92 -17.92 -3.14
N LEU A 42 6.68 -18.80 -3.81
CA LEU A 42 8.13 -18.93 -3.64
C LEU A 42 8.95 -17.82 -4.32
N ARG A 43 8.34 -17.06 -5.23
CA ARG A 43 8.99 -16.00 -6.02
C ARG A 43 8.65 -14.59 -5.53
N GLU A 44 7.59 -14.43 -4.75
CA GLU A 44 7.24 -13.15 -4.13
C GLU A 44 8.18 -12.81 -2.98
N ALA A 45 8.65 -11.56 -2.93
CA ALA A 45 9.51 -11.08 -1.86
C ALA A 45 8.79 -11.17 -0.51
N GLY A 46 9.45 -11.76 0.49
CA GLY A 46 8.87 -11.99 1.81
C GLY A 46 7.87 -13.15 1.89
N GLY A 47 7.65 -13.91 0.81
CA GLY A 47 6.75 -15.06 0.78
C GLY A 47 5.26 -14.70 0.90
N ILE A 48 4.91 -13.42 0.68
CA ILE A 48 3.55 -12.90 0.82
C ILE A 48 3.12 -12.15 -0.44
N THR A 49 1.83 -12.24 -0.76
CA THR A 49 1.21 -11.48 -1.84
C THR A 49 1.00 -10.03 -1.41
N GLN A 50 1.55 -9.09 -2.19
CA GLN A 50 1.53 -7.65 -1.92
C GLN A 50 0.82 -6.84 -3.02
N SER A 51 0.32 -7.49 -4.09
CA SER A 51 -0.47 -6.88 -5.17
C SER A 51 -1.77 -7.66 -5.42
N ILE A 52 -2.78 -7.04 -6.03
CA ILE A 52 -3.99 -7.77 -6.46
C ILE A 52 -3.75 -8.36 -7.84
N GLY A 53 -3.93 -9.68 -7.96
CA GLY A 53 -3.90 -10.41 -9.22
C GLY A 53 -5.26 -11.02 -9.55
N ALA A 54 -5.52 -11.28 -10.84
CA ALA A 54 -6.69 -12.05 -11.26
C ALA A 54 -6.32 -13.07 -12.34
N TYR A 55 -6.89 -14.27 -12.26
CA TYR A 55 -6.58 -15.35 -13.21
C TYR A 55 -7.75 -16.32 -13.35
N GLU A 56 -7.76 -17.10 -14.43
CA GLU A 56 -8.81 -18.07 -14.74
C GLU A 56 -8.28 -19.51 -14.65
N ILE A 57 -9.10 -20.41 -14.11
CA ILE A 57 -8.90 -21.86 -14.12
C ILE A 57 -10.10 -22.56 -14.76
N GLU A 58 -9.93 -23.84 -15.08
CA GLU A 58 -11.00 -24.73 -15.47
C GLU A 58 -11.06 -25.90 -14.48
N HIS A 59 -12.23 -26.16 -13.90
CA HIS A 59 -12.50 -27.24 -12.97
C HIS A 59 -13.85 -27.88 -13.32
N ALA A 60 -13.91 -29.21 -13.41
CA ALA A 60 -15.10 -29.95 -13.83
C ALA A 60 -15.76 -29.44 -15.15
N GLY A 61 -14.98 -28.89 -16.08
CA GLY A 61 -15.48 -28.32 -17.35
C GLY A 61 -16.15 -26.94 -17.21
N GLN A 62 -16.10 -26.34 -16.02
CA GLN A 62 -16.56 -24.99 -15.73
C GLN A 62 -15.35 -24.08 -15.44
N LYS A 63 -15.46 -22.80 -15.82
CA LYS A 63 -14.41 -21.82 -15.54
C LYS A 63 -14.63 -21.15 -14.20
N ILE A 64 -13.54 -20.79 -13.52
CA ILE A 64 -13.57 -19.99 -12.28
C ILE A 64 -12.49 -18.91 -12.38
N THR A 65 -12.88 -17.66 -12.13
CA THR A 65 -11.92 -16.55 -12.04
C THR A 65 -11.58 -16.31 -10.59
N PHE A 66 -10.29 -16.33 -10.25
CA PHE A 66 -9.82 -16.01 -8.90
C PHE A 66 -9.25 -14.59 -8.83
N ILE A 67 -9.59 -13.88 -7.77
CA ILE A 67 -8.94 -12.64 -7.34
C ILE A 67 -8.05 -12.97 -6.13
N ASP A 68 -6.75 -12.74 -6.30
CA ASP A 68 -5.77 -12.85 -5.22
C ASP A 68 -5.67 -11.51 -4.48
N THR A 69 -5.83 -11.53 -3.15
CA THR A 69 -5.73 -10.32 -2.32
C THR A 69 -4.68 -10.46 -1.22
N PRO A 70 -3.88 -9.42 -0.96
CA PRO A 70 -2.93 -9.41 0.14
C PRO A 70 -3.60 -9.61 1.52
N GLY A 71 -2.99 -10.48 2.34
CA GLY A 71 -3.49 -10.80 3.68
C GLY A 71 -3.10 -9.80 4.79
N HIS A 72 -2.17 -8.89 4.52
CA HIS A 72 -1.62 -7.99 5.54
C HIS A 72 -2.52 -6.77 5.75
N GLU A 73 -2.65 -6.33 7.01
CA GLU A 73 -3.40 -5.14 7.45
C GLU A 73 -3.22 -3.88 6.57
N ALA A 74 -1.99 -3.53 6.16
CA ALA A 74 -1.71 -2.37 5.32
C ALA A 74 -2.51 -2.36 4.00
N PHE A 75 -2.87 -3.55 3.51
CA PHE A 75 -3.63 -3.76 2.27
C PHE A 75 -5.14 -3.97 2.50
N SER A 76 -5.69 -3.46 3.61
CA SER A 76 -7.12 -3.58 3.94
C SER A 76 -8.05 -3.03 2.86
N LYS A 77 -7.72 -1.88 2.27
CA LYS A 77 -8.46 -1.29 1.13
C LYS A 77 -8.48 -2.22 -0.09
N MET A 78 -7.41 -2.97 -0.33
CA MET A 78 -7.35 -3.96 -1.41
C MET A 78 -8.29 -5.14 -1.17
N ARG A 79 -8.41 -5.61 0.08
CA ARG A 79 -9.39 -6.66 0.43
C ARG A 79 -10.82 -6.19 0.24
N ALA A 80 -11.16 -4.99 0.73
CA ALA A 80 -12.50 -4.42 0.54
C ALA A 80 -12.89 -4.35 -0.95
N ARG A 81 -11.95 -3.93 -1.81
CA ARG A 81 -12.14 -3.91 -3.27
C ARG A 81 -12.31 -5.31 -3.84
N GLY A 82 -11.48 -6.28 -3.43
CA GLY A 82 -11.59 -7.66 -3.86
C GLY A 82 -12.96 -8.28 -3.54
N ALA A 83 -13.47 -8.07 -2.32
CA ALA A 83 -14.82 -8.51 -1.92
C ALA A 83 -15.89 -7.89 -2.82
N ARG A 84 -15.84 -6.58 -3.04
CA ARG A 84 -16.81 -5.86 -3.88
C ARG A 84 -16.87 -6.36 -5.33
N VAL A 85 -15.74 -6.81 -5.87
CA VAL A 85 -15.66 -7.33 -7.25
C VAL A 85 -16.09 -8.78 -7.32
N ALA A 86 -15.86 -9.57 -6.28
CA ALA A 86 -16.16 -10.99 -6.29
C ALA A 86 -17.66 -11.28 -6.20
N ASP A 87 -18.04 -12.41 -6.78
CA ASP A 87 -19.38 -13.00 -6.62
C ASP A 87 -19.39 -13.97 -5.43
N LEU A 88 -18.23 -14.58 -5.14
CA LEU A 88 -18.03 -15.53 -4.05
C LEU A 88 -16.72 -15.25 -3.31
N ALA A 89 -16.62 -15.64 -2.05
CA ALA A 89 -15.36 -15.59 -1.31
C ALA A 89 -14.95 -16.94 -0.76
N ILE A 90 -13.63 -17.18 -0.67
CA ILE A 90 -13.05 -18.27 0.10
C ILE A 90 -12.37 -17.65 1.32
N LEU A 91 -12.89 -17.96 2.51
CA LEU A 91 -12.25 -17.61 3.77
C LEU A 91 -11.29 -18.72 4.19
N VAL A 92 -9.99 -18.46 4.08
CA VAL A 92 -8.94 -19.42 4.44
C VAL A 92 -8.55 -19.24 5.91
N VAL A 93 -8.61 -20.32 6.68
CA VAL A 93 -8.19 -20.39 8.08
C VAL A 93 -7.24 -21.56 8.24
N ALA A 94 -6.08 -21.35 8.86
CA ALA A 94 -5.13 -22.45 9.06
C ALA A 94 -5.49 -23.30 10.29
N ALA A 95 -5.47 -24.63 10.14
CA ALA A 95 -5.77 -25.59 11.21
C ALA A 95 -4.74 -25.56 12.35
N ASP A 96 -3.49 -25.16 12.08
CA ASP A 96 -2.44 -25.04 13.09
C ASP A 96 -2.55 -23.76 13.93
N ASP A 97 -3.15 -22.71 13.35
CA ASP A 97 -3.07 -21.35 13.89
C ASP A 97 -4.42 -20.79 14.35
N GLY A 98 -5.53 -21.31 13.81
CA GLY A 98 -6.89 -20.89 14.12
C GLY A 98 -7.22 -19.50 13.56
N VAL A 99 -8.24 -18.86 14.12
CA VAL A 99 -8.69 -17.52 13.69
C VAL A 99 -7.75 -16.43 14.20
N LYS A 100 -7.38 -15.49 13.33
CA LYS A 100 -6.54 -14.31 13.65
C LYS A 100 -7.25 -12.99 13.42
N PRO A 101 -6.72 -11.85 13.93
CA PRO A 101 -7.33 -10.53 13.70
C PRO A 101 -7.63 -10.23 12.23
N GLN A 102 -6.70 -10.55 11.32
CA GLN A 102 -6.87 -10.34 9.88
C GLN A 102 -7.95 -11.27 9.28
N THR A 103 -8.20 -12.44 9.88
CA THR A 103 -9.34 -13.30 9.52
C THR A 103 -10.66 -12.61 9.89
N LYS A 104 -10.73 -11.96 11.06
CA LYS A 104 -11.90 -11.18 11.48
C LYS A 104 -12.14 -9.99 10.54
N ASP A 105 -11.08 -9.30 10.15
CA ASP A 105 -11.16 -8.20 9.19
C ASP A 105 -11.63 -8.67 7.81
N ALA A 106 -11.08 -9.78 7.31
CA ALA A 106 -11.52 -10.40 6.05
C ALA A 106 -13.02 -10.73 6.10
N LEU A 107 -13.46 -11.41 7.17
CA LEU A 107 -14.87 -11.74 7.38
C LEU A 107 -15.76 -10.49 7.41
N LYS A 108 -15.31 -9.41 8.07
CA LYS A 108 -16.05 -8.15 8.11
C LYS A 108 -16.32 -7.59 6.72
N TYR A 109 -15.34 -7.64 5.81
CA TYR A 109 -15.54 -7.17 4.42
C TYR A 109 -16.47 -8.09 3.62
N ILE A 110 -16.32 -9.41 3.76
CA ILE A 110 -17.21 -10.39 3.13
C ILE A 110 -18.67 -10.14 3.54
N LEU A 111 -18.92 -9.97 4.84
CA LEU A 111 -20.25 -9.72 5.38
C LEU A 111 -20.78 -8.33 5.01
N ALA A 112 -19.95 -7.29 5.00
CA ALA A 112 -20.35 -5.94 4.63
C ALA A 112 -20.79 -5.83 3.17
N GLU A 113 -20.08 -6.51 2.27
CA GLU A 113 -20.39 -6.57 0.84
C GLU A 113 -21.44 -7.65 0.51
N LYS A 114 -21.92 -8.40 1.52
CA LYS A 114 -22.88 -9.50 1.38
C LYS A 114 -22.45 -10.56 0.36
N VAL A 115 -21.15 -10.84 0.33
CA VAL A 115 -20.58 -11.84 -0.59
C VAL A 115 -20.78 -13.22 0.03
N PRO A 116 -21.49 -14.15 -0.64
CA PRO A 116 -21.58 -15.55 -0.21
C PRO A 116 -20.17 -16.16 -0.17
N PHE A 117 -19.90 -17.01 0.82
CA PHE A 117 -18.55 -17.51 1.03
C PHE A 117 -18.52 -18.95 1.51
N VAL A 118 -17.42 -19.62 1.16
CA VAL A 118 -17.07 -20.95 1.65
C VAL A 118 -15.82 -20.85 2.54
N VAL A 119 -15.69 -21.76 3.49
CA VAL A 119 -14.54 -21.80 4.39
C VAL A 119 -13.58 -22.91 3.98
N ALA A 120 -12.30 -22.57 3.85
CA ALA A 120 -11.23 -23.53 3.63
C ALA A 120 -10.35 -23.64 4.90
N ILE A 121 -10.43 -24.76 5.60
CA ILE A 121 -9.57 -25.04 6.75
C ILE A 121 -8.27 -25.67 6.22
N ASN A 122 -7.21 -24.88 6.13
CA ASN A 122 -5.98 -25.24 5.44
C ASN A 122 -4.90 -25.82 6.36
N LYS A 123 -3.86 -26.42 5.77
CA LYS A 123 -2.68 -27.01 6.44
C LYS A 123 -2.97 -28.27 7.28
N ILE A 124 -3.91 -29.10 6.84
CA ILE A 124 -4.18 -30.40 7.48
C ILE A 124 -2.99 -31.37 7.43
N ASP A 125 -2.01 -31.11 6.56
CA ASP A 125 -0.78 -31.90 6.44
C ASP A 125 0.19 -31.70 7.62
N LYS A 126 -0.01 -30.67 8.45
CA LYS A 126 0.88 -30.40 9.58
C LYS A 126 0.54 -31.28 10.79
N PRO A 127 1.55 -31.77 11.53
CA PRO A 127 1.32 -32.60 12.72
C PRO A 127 0.63 -31.85 13.86
N GLY A 128 0.67 -30.51 13.86
CA GLY A 128 -0.05 -29.66 14.81
C GLY A 128 -1.39 -29.12 14.30
N ALA A 129 -1.94 -29.67 13.21
CA ALA A 129 -3.22 -29.26 12.69
C ALA A 129 -4.36 -29.68 13.63
N ASP A 130 -5.20 -28.73 14.02
CA ASP A 130 -6.38 -28.95 14.84
C ASP A 130 -7.60 -28.32 14.15
N ILE A 131 -8.33 -29.18 13.42
CA ILE A 131 -9.50 -28.77 12.65
C ILE A 131 -10.63 -28.34 13.60
N ASP A 132 -10.87 -29.09 14.68
CA ASP A 132 -11.94 -28.80 15.61
C ASP A 132 -11.74 -27.46 16.32
N LYS A 133 -10.49 -27.12 16.66
CA LYS A 133 -10.16 -25.78 17.18
C LYS A 133 -10.50 -24.69 16.17
N ALA A 134 -10.10 -24.82 14.90
CA ALA A 134 -10.39 -23.82 13.88
C ALA A 134 -11.91 -23.64 13.67
N ILE A 135 -12.68 -24.73 13.71
CA ILE A 135 -14.15 -24.71 13.66
C ILE A 135 -14.72 -23.95 14.87
N ASN A 136 -14.28 -24.27 16.08
CA ASN A 136 -14.75 -23.62 17.30
C ASN A 136 -14.44 -22.11 17.31
N ASP A 137 -13.25 -21.72 16.84
CA ASP A 137 -12.86 -20.31 16.71
C ASP A 137 -13.76 -19.57 15.70
N LEU A 138 -14.12 -20.20 14.58
CA LEU A 138 -15.03 -19.64 13.59
C LEU A 138 -16.45 -19.48 14.14
N MET A 139 -16.95 -20.46 14.90
CA MET A 139 -18.24 -20.38 15.56
C MET A 139 -18.30 -19.20 16.55
N GLN A 140 -17.22 -18.91 17.26
CA GLN A 140 -17.14 -17.73 18.14
C GLN A 140 -17.21 -16.40 17.37
N LEU A 141 -16.85 -16.39 16.08
CA LEU A 141 -17.06 -15.24 15.20
C LEU A 141 -18.46 -15.16 14.59
N GLY A 142 -19.34 -16.11 14.89
CA GLY A 142 -20.66 -16.21 14.28
C GLY A 142 -20.64 -16.84 12.88
N VAL A 143 -19.55 -17.52 12.50
CA VAL A 143 -19.48 -18.33 11.28
C VAL A 143 -19.83 -19.77 11.65
N TYR A 144 -21.07 -20.16 11.38
CA TYR A 144 -21.57 -21.49 11.70
C TYR A 144 -21.44 -22.41 10.49
N LEU A 145 -20.66 -23.47 10.63
CA LEU A 145 -20.32 -24.38 9.54
C LEU A 145 -21.35 -25.50 9.37
N GLU A 146 -21.55 -25.95 8.13
CA GLU A 146 -22.37 -27.13 7.81
C GLU A 146 -21.90 -28.37 8.59
N GLY A 147 -22.84 -29.18 9.09
CA GLY A 147 -22.53 -30.34 9.94
C GLY A 147 -22.06 -29.98 11.37
N ARG A 148 -22.06 -28.70 11.72
CA ARG A 148 -21.77 -28.16 13.07
C ARG A 148 -22.82 -27.14 13.53
N GLY A 149 -24.03 -27.23 12.96
CA GLY A 149 -25.18 -26.40 13.34
C GLY A 149 -25.30 -25.08 12.58
N GLY A 150 -24.62 -24.94 11.43
CA GLY A 150 -24.78 -23.79 10.54
C GLY A 150 -24.95 -24.16 9.06
N ASP A 151 -24.85 -23.14 8.23
CA ASP A 151 -25.15 -23.14 6.79
C ASP A 151 -23.96 -22.72 5.92
N VAL A 152 -22.82 -22.37 6.52
CA VAL A 152 -21.61 -22.03 5.76
C VAL A 152 -20.91 -23.31 5.32
N SER A 153 -20.91 -23.56 4.01
CA SER A 153 -20.20 -24.70 3.41
C SER A 153 -18.69 -24.58 3.62
N TRP A 154 -18.04 -25.72 3.86
CA TRP A 154 -16.62 -25.74 4.17
C TRP A 154 -15.95 -27.06 3.79
N HIS A 155 -14.64 -27.00 3.59
CA HIS A 155 -13.81 -28.19 3.42
C HIS A 155 -12.45 -28.03 4.09
N ALA A 156 -11.90 -29.15 4.58
CA ALA A 156 -10.56 -29.20 5.13
C ALA A 156 -9.57 -29.55 4.00
N ILE A 157 -8.49 -28.78 3.86
CA ILE A 157 -7.57 -28.90 2.72
C ILE A 157 -6.11 -28.87 3.16
N SER A 158 -5.26 -29.44 2.32
CA SER A 158 -3.84 -29.10 2.29
C SER A 158 -3.52 -28.45 0.95
N ALA A 159 -3.32 -27.13 0.96
CA ALA A 159 -2.82 -26.40 -0.20
C ALA A 159 -1.43 -26.86 -0.66
N LYS A 160 -0.69 -27.59 0.19
CA LYS A 160 0.65 -28.08 -0.12
C LYS A 160 0.61 -29.43 -0.84
N THR A 161 -0.19 -30.38 -0.36
CA THR A 161 -0.29 -31.72 -0.96
C THR A 161 -1.37 -31.79 -2.04
N GLY A 162 -2.35 -30.89 -1.99
CA GLY A 162 -3.52 -30.89 -2.84
C GLY A 162 -4.75 -31.59 -2.27
N GLU A 163 -4.62 -32.20 -1.10
CA GLU A 163 -5.71 -32.91 -0.43
C GLU A 163 -6.91 -31.98 -0.18
N GLY A 164 -8.11 -32.42 -0.56
CA GLY A 164 -9.37 -31.68 -0.38
C GLY A 164 -9.56 -30.44 -1.28
N VAL A 165 -8.57 -30.08 -2.12
CA VAL A 165 -8.69 -28.89 -2.97
C VAL A 165 -9.76 -29.07 -4.06
N SER A 166 -9.88 -30.27 -4.62
CA SER A 166 -10.94 -30.57 -5.61
C SER A 166 -12.33 -30.37 -5.01
N ASP A 167 -12.56 -30.94 -3.82
CA ASP A 167 -13.83 -30.84 -3.11
C ASP A 167 -14.17 -29.39 -2.73
N LEU A 168 -13.17 -28.58 -2.36
CA LEU A 168 -13.36 -27.15 -2.12
C LEU A 168 -13.81 -26.41 -3.39
N LEU A 169 -13.27 -26.75 -4.56
CA LEU A 169 -13.68 -26.15 -5.83
C LEU A 169 -15.09 -26.60 -6.23
N ASP A 170 -15.46 -27.85 -5.96
CA ASP A 170 -16.81 -28.36 -6.18
C ASP A 170 -17.84 -27.60 -5.31
N LEU A 171 -17.52 -27.34 -4.04
CA LEU A 171 -18.35 -26.51 -3.16
C LEU A 171 -18.50 -25.08 -3.67
N LEU A 172 -17.43 -24.49 -4.20
CA LEU A 172 -17.45 -23.15 -4.76
C LEU A 172 -18.34 -23.06 -6.01
N LEU A 173 -18.28 -24.07 -6.90
CA LEU A 173 -19.16 -24.16 -8.05
C LEU A 173 -20.61 -24.34 -7.62
N LEU A 174 -20.89 -25.20 -6.63
CA LEU A 174 -22.23 -25.38 -6.09
C LEU A 174 -22.80 -24.07 -5.52
N ALA A 175 -22.00 -23.33 -4.74
CA ALA A 175 -22.38 -22.02 -4.23
C ALA A 175 -22.70 -21.04 -5.39
N SER A 176 -21.92 -21.08 -6.47
CA SER A 176 -22.17 -20.24 -7.66
C SER A 176 -23.49 -20.54 -8.36
N GLU A 177 -23.91 -21.81 -8.38
CA GLU A 177 -25.16 -22.23 -9.01
C GLU A 177 -26.39 -21.80 -8.21
N LEU A 178 -26.27 -21.75 -6.88
CA LEU A 178 -27.32 -21.27 -5.97
C LEU A 178 -27.53 -19.75 -6.07
N GLU A 179 -26.45 -18.99 -6.23
CA GLU A 179 -26.49 -17.54 -6.39
C GLU A 179 -26.97 -17.09 -7.78
N ASP A 180 -27.09 -18.03 -8.72
CA ASP A 180 -27.58 -17.82 -10.09
C ASP A 180 -26.88 -16.62 -10.77
N ILE A 181 -25.55 -16.69 -10.83
CA ILE A 181 -24.70 -15.60 -11.34
C ILE A 181 -24.89 -15.44 -12.85
N HIS A 182 -25.43 -14.29 -13.25
CA HIS A 182 -25.71 -13.95 -14.65
C HIS A 182 -24.89 -12.78 -15.17
N CYS A 183 -24.77 -12.72 -16.49
CA CYS A 183 -24.37 -11.53 -17.23
C CYS A 183 -25.55 -10.96 -18.02
N THR A 184 -25.59 -9.64 -18.15
CA THR A 184 -26.50 -8.98 -19.09
C THR A 184 -25.83 -8.92 -20.46
N GLY A 185 -26.52 -9.43 -21.49
CA GLY A 185 -25.99 -9.51 -22.85
C GLY A 185 -25.91 -8.17 -23.59
N ASP A 186 -24.80 -8.01 -24.33
CA ASP A 186 -24.61 -7.35 -25.64
C ASP A 186 -25.00 -5.89 -25.93
N HIS A 187 -24.92 -4.98 -24.96
CA HIS A 187 -24.95 -3.54 -25.31
C HIS A 187 -23.73 -2.76 -24.87
N VAL A 188 -23.31 -2.84 -23.61
CA VAL A 188 -22.13 -2.11 -23.13
C VAL A 188 -21.30 -3.04 -22.28
N SER A 189 -20.04 -3.19 -22.65
CA SER A 189 -19.11 -3.95 -21.82
C SER A 189 -18.85 -3.15 -20.55
N SER A 190 -18.98 -3.79 -19.39
CA SER A 190 -18.67 -3.16 -18.12
C SER A 190 -17.94 -4.11 -17.20
N GLY A 191 -17.20 -3.55 -16.26
CA GLY A 191 -16.40 -4.31 -15.33
C GLY A 191 -15.68 -3.41 -14.36
N VAL A 192 -14.65 -3.92 -13.68
CA VAL A 192 -13.93 -3.17 -12.64
C VAL A 192 -12.44 -3.14 -12.91
N VAL A 193 -11.82 -1.99 -12.62
CA VAL A 193 -10.37 -1.81 -12.65
C VAL A 193 -9.74 -2.46 -11.41
N ILE A 194 -8.83 -3.40 -11.62
CA ILE A 194 -8.17 -4.18 -10.57
C ILE A 194 -6.82 -3.60 -10.17
N SER A 195 -5.98 -3.26 -11.15
CA SER A 195 -4.68 -2.66 -10.91
C SER A 195 -4.26 -1.77 -12.06
N VAL A 196 -3.40 -0.79 -11.76
CA VAL A 196 -2.90 0.18 -12.73
C VAL A 196 -1.40 0.33 -12.53
N LYS A 197 -0.65 0.09 -13.62
CA LYS A 197 0.80 0.22 -13.68
C LYS A 197 1.19 1.17 -14.80
N SER A 198 2.36 1.78 -14.65
CA SER A 198 3.00 2.55 -15.73
C SER A 198 4.00 1.67 -16.47
N ASP A 199 3.80 1.48 -17.78
CA ASP A 199 4.75 0.80 -18.66
C ASP A 199 5.52 1.85 -19.48
N ALA A 200 6.85 1.81 -19.37
CA ALA A 200 7.74 2.79 -19.99
C ALA A 200 7.64 2.88 -21.52
N LYS A 201 7.15 1.82 -22.20
CA LYS A 201 7.04 1.77 -23.66
C LYS A 201 5.60 1.86 -24.15
N ARG A 202 4.67 1.30 -23.38
CA ARG A 202 3.28 1.08 -23.81
C ARG A 202 2.27 2.00 -23.10
N GLY A 203 2.74 2.83 -22.17
CA GLY A 203 1.90 3.80 -21.45
C GLY A 203 1.20 3.17 -20.25
N VAL A 204 -0.03 3.61 -19.98
CA VAL A 204 -0.82 3.10 -18.85
C VAL A 204 -1.26 1.65 -19.13
N MET A 205 -0.79 0.73 -18.29
CA MET A 205 -1.20 -0.67 -18.25
C MET A 205 -2.28 -0.82 -17.18
N THR A 206 -3.48 -1.25 -17.57
CA THR A 206 -4.61 -1.39 -16.67
C THR A 206 -5.11 -2.83 -16.66
N SER A 207 -5.07 -3.49 -15.51
CA SER A 207 -5.72 -4.79 -15.30
C SER A 207 -7.19 -4.57 -14.95
N VAL A 208 -8.08 -5.28 -15.63
CA VAL A 208 -9.53 -5.18 -15.47
C VAL A 208 -10.18 -6.56 -15.40
N ILE A 209 -11.33 -6.67 -14.74
CA ILE A 209 -12.22 -7.84 -14.84
C ILE A 209 -13.50 -7.41 -15.54
N VAL A 210 -13.86 -8.09 -16.61
CA VAL A 210 -15.11 -7.87 -17.35
C VAL A 210 -16.25 -8.54 -16.57
N LYS A 211 -17.35 -7.83 -16.29
CA LYS A 211 -18.55 -8.37 -15.63
C LYS A 211 -19.74 -8.55 -16.57
N ASN A 212 -19.95 -7.61 -17.49
CA ASN A 212 -21.04 -7.64 -18.46
C ASN A 212 -20.53 -7.34 -19.86
N GLY A 213 -21.21 -7.91 -20.87
CA GLY A 213 -20.82 -7.81 -22.28
C GLY A 213 -19.40 -8.32 -22.55
N SER A 214 -18.91 -8.11 -23.78
CA SER A 214 -17.55 -8.46 -24.16
C SER A 214 -16.69 -7.23 -24.42
N LEU A 215 -15.47 -7.24 -23.88
CA LEU A 215 -14.50 -6.16 -24.07
C LEU A 215 -13.71 -6.44 -25.34
N GLU A 216 -13.85 -5.58 -26.34
CA GLU A 216 -13.20 -5.75 -27.64
C GLU A 216 -11.99 -4.82 -27.85
N GLN A 217 -11.00 -5.32 -28.59
CA GLN A 217 -9.92 -4.47 -29.08
C GLN A 217 -10.46 -3.40 -30.04
N GLY A 218 -10.05 -2.14 -29.84
CA GLY A 218 -10.47 -1.00 -30.64
C GLY A 218 -11.74 -0.31 -30.15
N ALA A 219 -12.42 -0.84 -29.12
CA ALA A 219 -13.51 -0.14 -28.45
C ALA A 219 -13.01 1.11 -27.71
N MET A 220 -13.89 2.09 -27.54
CA MET A 220 -13.67 3.17 -26.58
C MET A 220 -13.91 2.60 -25.18
N ILE A 221 -13.05 2.98 -24.23
CA ILE A 221 -13.13 2.57 -22.84
C ILE A 221 -13.05 3.80 -21.96
N ALA A 222 -13.87 3.86 -20.92
CA ALA A 222 -13.86 4.96 -19.99
C ALA A 222 -14.23 4.51 -18.58
N THR A 223 -13.69 5.23 -17.61
CA THR A 223 -14.07 5.23 -16.20
C THR A 223 -14.46 6.66 -15.81
N HIS A 224 -14.81 6.87 -14.55
CA HIS A 224 -15.06 8.22 -14.03
C HIS A 224 -13.86 9.16 -14.22
N THR A 225 -12.64 8.64 -14.07
CA THR A 225 -11.41 9.47 -14.06
C THR A 225 -10.60 9.43 -15.34
N ALA A 226 -10.85 8.47 -16.23
CA ALA A 226 -10.05 8.30 -17.44
C ALA A 226 -10.88 7.84 -18.62
N ILE A 227 -10.50 8.28 -19.82
CA ILE A 227 -11.05 7.83 -21.09
C ILE A 227 -9.90 7.42 -22.02
N GLY A 228 -10.20 6.54 -22.96
CA GLY A 228 -9.28 6.21 -24.03
C GLY A 228 -9.86 5.20 -25.02
N LYS A 229 -8.97 4.65 -25.83
CA LYS A 229 -9.30 3.62 -26.82
C LYS A 229 -8.48 2.38 -26.52
N VAL A 230 -9.09 1.20 -26.51
CA VAL A 230 -8.39 -0.07 -26.30
C VAL A 230 -7.45 -0.33 -27.48
N LYS A 231 -6.17 0.05 -27.34
CA LYS A 231 -5.14 -0.13 -28.38
C LYS A 231 -4.63 -1.57 -28.38
N ILE A 232 -4.36 -2.09 -27.19
CA ILE A 232 -3.91 -3.46 -27.00
C ILE A 232 -4.74 -4.07 -25.89
N LEU A 233 -5.22 -5.28 -26.16
CA LEU A 233 -5.99 -6.09 -25.25
C LEU A 233 -5.27 -7.43 -25.11
N GLU A 234 -4.93 -7.80 -23.89
CA GLU A 234 -4.28 -9.06 -23.55
C GLU A 234 -5.13 -9.82 -22.53
N ASN A 235 -5.09 -11.15 -22.60
CA ASN A 235 -5.65 -11.99 -21.54
C ASN A 235 -4.70 -12.07 -20.34
N TYR A 236 -5.14 -12.73 -19.26
CA TYR A 236 -4.33 -12.93 -18.05
C TYR A 236 -2.99 -13.68 -18.27
N LEU A 237 -2.82 -14.37 -19.39
CA LEU A 237 -1.56 -15.04 -19.79
C LEU A 237 -0.60 -14.10 -20.56
N GLY A 238 -0.97 -12.83 -20.74
CA GLY A 238 -0.19 -11.86 -21.53
C GLY A 238 -0.26 -12.09 -23.04
N LYS A 239 -1.20 -12.91 -23.54
CA LYS A 239 -1.41 -13.11 -24.97
C LYS A 239 -2.43 -12.11 -25.48
N THR A 240 -2.15 -11.52 -26.64
CA THR A 240 -3.08 -10.59 -27.30
C THR A 240 -4.41 -11.28 -27.61
N ALA A 241 -5.51 -10.62 -27.27
CA ALA A 241 -6.87 -11.09 -27.52
C ALA A 241 -7.65 -10.03 -28.31
N LYS A 242 -8.57 -10.48 -29.17
CA LYS A 242 -9.49 -9.57 -29.88
C LYS A 242 -10.71 -9.21 -29.05
N GLU A 243 -11.09 -10.11 -28.16
CA GLU A 243 -12.29 -10.04 -27.34
C GLU A 243 -12.02 -10.77 -26.02
N ILE A 244 -12.56 -10.22 -24.93
CA ILE A 244 -12.55 -10.82 -23.59
C ILE A 244 -14.00 -10.93 -23.13
N ILE A 245 -14.39 -12.14 -22.74
CA ILE A 245 -15.76 -12.48 -22.29
C ILE A 245 -16.00 -12.10 -20.82
N PRO A 246 -17.27 -12.05 -20.36
CA PRO A 246 -17.60 -11.86 -18.95
C PRO A 246 -16.85 -12.82 -18.01
N SER A 247 -16.56 -12.32 -16.82
CA SER A 247 -15.77 -12.94 -15.75
C SER A 247 -14.27 -13.10 -16.04
N ALA A 248 -13.80 -12.90 -17.27
CA ALA A 248 -12.39 -13.06 -17.59
C ALA A 248 -11.58 -11.79 -17.22
N PRO A 249 -10.38 -11.96 -16.63
CA PRO A 249 -9.43 -10.86 -16.44
C PRO A 249 -8.70 -10.50 -17.73
N ALA A 250 -8.44 -9.20 -17.91
CA ALA A 250 -7.76 -8.64 -19.08
C ALA A 250 -6.78 -7.54 -18.72
N ILE A 251 -5.75 -7.38 -19.54
CA ILE A 251 -4.81 -6.27 -19.49
C ILE A 251 -5.10 -5.36 -20.68
N VAL A 252 -5.40 -4.10 -20.37
CA VAL A 252 -5.76 -3.06 -21.32
C VAL A 252 -4.65 -2.01 -21.40
N PHE A 253 -4.27 -1.66 -22.62
CA PHE A 253 -3.46 -0.47 -22.90
C PHE A 253 -4.27 0.49 -23.77
N GLY A 254 -4.21 1.78 -23.43
CA GLY A 254 -4.73 2.85 -24.28
C GLY A 254 -5.61 3.90 -23.60
N PHE A 255 -5.70 3.88 -22.27
CA PHE A 255 -6.16 5.03 -21.51
C PHE A 255 -5.23 6.24 -21.73
N GLU A 256 -5.81 7.43 -21.83
CA GLU A 256 -5.06 8.69 -21.96
C GLU A 256 -4.47 9.13 -20.61
N ASN A 257 -5.26 8.97 -19.54
CA ASN A 257 -4.88 9.21 -18.15
C ASN A 257 -5.05 7.94 -17.32
N SER A 258 -4.37 7.83 -16.19
CA SER A 258 -4.51 6.64 -15.32
C SER A 258 -5.89 6.61 -14.65
N PRO A 259 -6.71 5.56 -14.86
CA PRO A 259 -7.94 5.36 -14.08
C PRO A 259 -7.60 5.06 -12.62
N LYS A 260 -8.56 5.25 -11.72
CA LYS A 260 -8.39 4.80 -10.33
C LYS A 260 -8.71 3.30 -10.18
N VAL A 261 -8.01 2.66 -9.25
CA VAL A 261 -8.27 1.27 -8.89
C VAL A 261 -9.63 1.14 -8.19
N GLY A 262 -10.42 0.15 -8.60
CA GLY A 262 -11.77 -0.11 -8.08
C GLY A 262 -12.89 0.66 -8.79
N GLU A 263 -12.58 1.51 -9.78
CA GLU A 263 -13.60 2.16 -10.61
C GLU A 263 -14.27 1.16 -11.54
N VAL A 264 -15.56 1.37 -11.76
CA VAL A 264 -16.29 0.70 -12.83
C VAL A 264 -15.85 1.31 -14.16
N PHE A 265 -15.51 0.45 -15.12
CA PHE A 265 -15.31 0.88 -16.50
C PHE A 265 -16.53 0.50 -17.34
N CYS A 266 -16.77 1.30 -18.38
CA CYS A 266 -17.63 0.96 -19.49
C CYS A 266 -16.80 0.95 -20.77
N ALA A 267 -17.16 0.10 -21.73
CA ALA A 267 -16.55 0.05 -23.03
C ALA A 267 -17.60 -0.20 -24.12
N HIS A 268 -17.50 0.59 -25.20
CA HIS A 268 -18.38 0.50 -26.35
C HIS A 268 -17.71 1.09 -27.60
N ARG A 269 -18.18 0.72 -28.80
CA ARG A 269 -17.64 1.30 -30.05
C ARG A 269 -18.14 2.72 -30.33
N ASP A 270 -19.36 3.03 -29.89
CA ASP A 270 -19.95 4.37 -29.98
C ASP A 270 -19.69 5.17 -28.69
N GLU A 271 -18.98 6.30 -28.82
CA GLU A 271 -18.64 7.20 -27.72
C GLU A 271 -19.88 7.80 -27.04
N LYS A 272 -20.97 8.05 -27.78
CA LYS A 272 -22.19 8.61 -27.19
C LYS A 272 -22.83 7.64 -26.21
N VAL A 273 -22.92 6.38 -26.59
CA VAL A 273 -23.45 5.29 -25.74
C VAL A 273 -22.56 5.13 -24.51
N LEU A 274 -21.24 5.16 -24.70
CA LEU A 274 -20.27 5.06 -23.60
C LEU A 274 -20.48 6.14 -22.54
N ARG A 275 -20.62 7.41 -22.93
CA ARG A 275 -20.83 8.52 -21.99
C ARG A 275 -22.16 8.40 -21.25
N THR A 276 -23.24 8.08 -21.95
CA THR A 276 -24.56 7.91 -21.31
C THR A 276 -24.57 6.77 -20.30
N SER A 277 -23.90 5.65 -20.61
CA SER A 277 -23.80 4.51 -19.69
C SER A 277 -22.97 4.83 -18.46
N LEU A 278 -21.85 5.54 -18.61
CA LEU A 278 -21.05 6.00 -17.48
C LEU A 278 -21.84 6.90 -16.53
N GLU A 279 -22.56 7.90 -17.06
CA GLU A 279 -23.40 8.79 -16.26
C GLU A 279 -24.51 8.04 -15.51
N GLN A 280 -25.05 6.96 -16.09
CA GLN A 280 -26.04 6.11 -15.44
C GLN A 280 -25.43 5.32 -14.28
N PHE A 281 -24.26 4.69 -14.49
CA PHE A 281 -23.55 3.96 -13.44
C PHE A 281 -23.12 4.87 -12.28
N GLU A 282 -22.74 6.12 -12.56
CA GLU A 282 -22.41 7.10 -11.51
C GLU A 282 -23.61 7.42 -10.63
N ARG A 283 -24.81 7.59 -11.19
CA ARG A 283 -26.03 7.83 -10.42
C ARG A 283 -26.38 6.69 -9.48
N GLU A 284 -26.03 5.46 -9.84
CA GLU A 284 -26.28 4.26 -9.04
C GLU A 284 -25.23 4.04 -7.94
N GLN A 285 -24.07 4.70 -8.02
CA GLN A 285 -22.92 4.50 -7.12
C GLN A 285 -22.70 5.63 -6.10
N HIS A 286 -23.38 6.77 -6.23
CA HIS A 286 -23.19 7.94 -5.37
C HIS A 286 -24.01 7.90 -4.07
N GLU A 287 -23.58 7.07 -3.11
CA GLU A 287 -23.66 7.40 -1.68
C GLU A 287 -22.27 7.17 -1.05
N VAL A 288 -21.79 8.16 -0.26
CA VAL A 288 -20.53 8.21 0.51
C VAL A 288 -19.23 8.37 -0.34
N THR A 289 -18.26 9.27 -0.15
CA THR A 289 -17.82 10.13 0.97
C THR A 289 -17.02 11.32 0.38
N LYS A 290 -17.19 12.53 0.89
CA LYS A 290 -16.20 13.64 0.75
C LYS A 290 -15.49 13.82 2.09
N SER A 291 -14.17 13.83 2.07
CA SER A 291 -13.36 14.29 3.21
C SER A 291 -12.28 15.23 2.69
N LEU A 292 -12.22 16.41 3.28
CA LEU A 292 -11.30 17.51 2.98
C LEU A 292 -10.05 17.32 3.84
N ILE A 293 -8.88 17.48 3.23
CA ILE A 293 -7.59 17.52 3.93
C ILE A 293 -7.37 18.97 4.39
N ALA A 294 -7.02 19.14 5.66
CA ALA A 294 -6.56 20.40 6.23
C ALA A 294 -5.06 20.58 5.97
N GLU A 295 -4.66 21.83 5.68
CA GLU A 295 -3.26 22.25 5.62
C GLU A 295 -2.75 22.50 7.03
N ASP A 296 -1.59 21.92 7.36
CA ASP A 296 -0.86 22.21 8.60
C ASP A 296 0.57 22.69 8.28
N ASP A 297 1.02 23.56 9.17
CA ASP A 297 2.21 24.42 9.07
C ASP A 297 3.52 23.67 8.78
N VAL A 298 4.20 24.07 7.71
CA VAL A 298 5.41 23.43 7.18
C VAL A 298 6.65 24.08 7.81
N SER A 299 7.03 23.63 8.99
CA SER A 299 8.42 23.78 9.43
C SER A 299 8.87 22.60 10.30
N LYS A 300 10.03 22.01 9.94
CA LYS A 300 10.70 20.86 10.58
C LYS A 300 10.12 19.47 10.29
N ARG A 301 9.79 19.16 9.04
CA ARG A 301 9.48 17.78 8.62
C ARG A 301 10.39 17.32 7.48
N VAL A 302 10.80 16.05 7.51
CA VAL A 302 11.59 15.41 6.46
C VAL A 302 10.70 15.22 5.22
N PRO A 303 11.02 15.86 4.08
CA PRO A 303 10.21 15.77 2.89
C PRO A 303 10.43 14.44 2.16
N LEU A 304 9.34 13.78 1.78
CA LEU A 304 9.33 12.45 1.17
C LEU A 304 8.69 12.48 -0.22
N PHE A 305 9.36 11.82 -1.17
CA PHE A 305 8.81 11.50 -2.48
C PHE A 305 8.51 10.00 -2.54
N LEU A 306 7.26 9.63 -2.75
CA LEU A 306 6.83 8.24 -2.80
C LEU A 306 6.79 7.74 -4.24
N LYS A 307 7.35 6.54 -4.45
CA LYS A 307 7.33 5.81 -5.72
C LYS A 307 6.89 4.37 -5.45
N ALA A 308 5.95 3.88 -6.26
CA ALA A 308 5.59 2.46 -6.26
C ALA A 308 5.39 1.97 -7.70
N ASP A 309 5.45 0.66 -7.91
CA ASP A 309 5.25 0.07 -9.23
C ASP A 309 3.76 0.09 -9.68
N GLU A 310 2.83 -0.02 -8.73
CA GLU A 310 1.39 0.05 -8.95
C GLU A 310 0.72 1.18 -8.17
N LEU A 311 -0.42 1.66 -8.69
CA LEU A 311 -1.23 2.67 -8.01
C LEU A 311 -1.78 2.18 -6.66
N GLY A 312 -2.22 0.92 -6.59
CA GLY A 312 -2.72 0.34 -5.34
C GLY A 312 -1.63 0.24 -4.27
N SER A 313 -0.43 -0.15 -4.66
CA SER A 313 0.75 -0.19 -3.79
C SER A 313 1.14 1.20 -3.30
N LEU A 314 1.02 2.23 -4.16
CA LEU A 314 1.26 3.63 -3.78
C LEU A 314 0.26 4.14 -2.74
N GLU A 315 -1.02 3.81 -2.90
CA GLU A 315 -2.06 4.17 -1.93
C GLU A 315 -1.78 3.54 -0.57
N VAL A 316 -1.42 2.25 -0.54
CA VAL A 316 -1.07 1.53 0.69
C VAL A 316 0.18 2.11 1.33
N LEU A 317 1.22 2.38 0.55
CA LEU A 317 2.45 3.02 1.03
C LEU A 317 2.14 4.39 1.65
N LYS A 318 1.28 5.18 0.98
CA LYS A 318 0.87 6.50 1.46
C LYS A 318 0.13 6.39 2.80
N ASP A 319 -0.89 5.54 2.90
CA ASP A 319 -1.65 5.34 4.14
C ASP A 319 -0.75 4.89 5.29
N THR A 320 0.18 3.96 4.99
CA THR A 320 1.15 3.44 5.97
C THR A 320 2.06 4.56 6.48
N ILE A 321 2.61 5.38 5.58
CA ILE A 321 3.47 6.51 5.95
C ILE A 321 2.68 7.61 6.68
N GLU A 322 1.44 7.89 6.28
CA GLU A 322 0.56 8.85 6.96
C GLU A 322 0.28 8.44 8.41
N SER A 323 0.14 7.14 8.69
CA SER A 323 0.03 6.66 10.07
C SER A 323 1.27 6.97 10.91
N LEU A 324 2.46 6.98 10.29
CA LEU A 324 3.74 7.29 10.93
C LEU A 324 3.95 8.79 11.15
N VAL A 325 3.25 9.69 10.44
CA VAL A 325 3.36 11.15 10.62
C VAL A 325 3.06 11.57 12.06
N THR A 326 2.25 10.80 12.78
CA THR A 326 1.95 11.04 14.20
C THR A 326 3.16 10.81 15.13
N THR A 327 4.12 9.98 14.71
CA THR A 327 5.29 9.57 15.50
C THR A 327 6.61 10.09 14.93
N LEU A 328 6.65 10.42 13.65
CA LEU A 328 7.81 10.91 12.92
C LEU A 328 7.48 12.23 12.23
N PRO A 329 8.36 13.24 12.29
CA PRO A 329 8.18 14.50 11.59
C PRO A 329 8.49 14.32 10.10
N ILE A 330 7.60 13.67 9.36
CA ILE A 330 7.72 13.40 7.92
C ILE A 330 6.56 14.06 7.17
N ILE A 331 6.79 14.45 5.92
CA ILE A 331 5.77 15.03 5.04
C ILE A 331 5.89 14.48 3.63
N ILE A 332 4.77 14.08 3.03
CA ILE A 332 4.74 13.59 1.66
C ILE A 332 4.55 14.80 0.73
N ILE A 333 5.55 15.10 -0.11
CA ILE A 333 5.48 16.20 -1.09
C ILE A 333 4.94 15.69 -2.43
N LYS A 334 5.42 14.52 -2.86
CA LYS A 334 5.13 13.96 -4.19
C LYS A 334 4.89 12.47 -4.06
N ALA A 335 3.91 11.94 -4.79
CA ALA A 335 3.66 10.51 -4.87
C ALA A 335 3.35 10.14 -6.33
N SER A 336 4.02 9.14 -6.89
CA SER A 336 3.80 8.74 -8.29
C SER A 336 4.11 7.26 -8.53
N VAL A 337 3.59 6.73 -9.64
CA VAL A 337 3.77 5.32 -10.04
C VAL A 337 4.89 5.19 -11.08
N GLY A 338 5.66 4.11 -11.01
CA GLY A 338 6.72 3.75 -11.96
C GLY A 338 8.12 3.71 -11.35
N SER A 339 9.13 3.51 -12.22
CA SER A 339 10.55 3.55 -11.84
C SER A 339 10.97 4.91 -11.28
N ILE A 340 12.05 4.92 -10.51
CA ILE A 340 12.70 6.15 -10.05
C ILE A 340 13.57 6.67 -11.19
N THR A 341 13.18 7.82 -11.74
CA THR A 341 13.81 8.43 -12.92
C THR A 341 14.78 9.55 -12.56
N GLU A 342 15.59 9.99 -13.54
CA GLU A 342 16.52 11.12 -13.37
C GLU A 342 15.80 12.40 -12.94
N ASN A 343 14.59 12.64 -13.48
CA ASN A 343 13.78 13.81 -13.12
C ASN A 343 13.33 13.74 -11.65
N ASP A 344 12.96 12.55 -11.16
CA ASP A 344 12.60 12.38 -9.75
C ASP A 344 13.79 12.70 -8.84
N THR A 345 15.01 12.31 -9.22
CA THR A 345 16.23 12.65 -8.48
C THR A 345 16.56 14.14 -8.54
N LYS A 346 16.33 14.83 -9.66
CA LYS A 346 16.51 16.29 -9.78
C LYS A 346 15.52 17.05 -8.88
N ASP A 347 14.25 16.67 -8.93
CA ASP A 347 13.21 17.28 -8.11
C ASP A 347 13.52 17.07 -6.61
N ALA A 348 13.96 15.86 -6.25
CA ALA A 348 14.27 15.49 -4.87
C ALA A 348 15.47 16.28 -4.34
N GLU A 349 16.51 16.48 -5.16
CA GLU A 349 17.65 17.34 -4.81
C GLU A 349 17.21 18.78 -4.54
N GLY A 350 16.41 19.37 -5.45
CA GLY A 350 15.94 20.76 -5.31
C GLY A 350 15.12 20.99 -4.04
N MET A 351 14.38 19.98 -3.60
CA MET A 351 13.53 20.03 -2.40
C MET A 351 14.15 19.40 -1.15
N LYS A 352 15.41 18.93 -1.23
CA LYS A 352 16.08 18.11 -0.20
C LYS A 352 15.22 16.93 0.27
N ALA A 353 14.42 16.37 -0.63
CA ALA A 353 13.51 15.27 -0.35
C ALA A 353 14.21 13.91 -0.43
N THR A 354 13.75 12.98 0.41
CA THR A 354 14.16 11.58 0.36
C THR A 354 13.18 10.80 -0.52
N ILE A 355 13.69 10.00 -1.45
CA ILE A 355 12.85 9.16 -2.31
C ILE A 355 12.63 7.81 -1.63
N ILE A 356 11.38 7.44 -1.42
CA ILE A 356 10.94 6.17 -0.84
C ILE A 356 10.28 5.35 -1.94
N GLY A 357 10.89 4.22 -2.31
CA GLY A 357 10.42 3.35 -3.38
C GLY A 357 9.95 1.98 -2.89
N PHE A 358 8.70 1.62 -3.20
CA PHE A 358 8.16 0.29 -2.90
C PHE A 358 8.00 -0.52 -4.20
N HIS A 359 8.64 -1.69 -4.24
CA HIS A 359 8.67 -2.58 -5.41
C HIS A 359 9.12 -1.92 -6.73
N THR A 360 9.94 -0.87 -6.66
CA THR A 360 10.33 -0.07 -7.82
C THR A 360 11.84 -0.08 -8.05
N LYS A 361 12.24 -0.02 -9.32
CA LYS A 361 13.65 0.01 -9.74
C LYS A 361 14.13 1.44 -9.90
N ILE A 362 15.43 1.64 -9.69
CA ILE A 362 16.12 2.89 -9.98
C ILE A 362 16.73 2.79 -11.38
N ASP A 363 16.38 3.73 -12.25
CA ASP A 363 16.93 3.75 -13.61
C ASP A 363 18.41 4.17 -13.57
N LYS A 364 19.22 3.71 -14.55
CA LYS A 364 20.68 3.97 -14.57
C LYS A 364 21.05 5.45 -14.43
N ALA A 365 20.29 6.33 -15.09
CA ALA A 365 20.51 7.78 -14.99
C ALA A 365 20.25 8.32 -13.58
N ALA A 366 19.19 7.85 -12.92
CA ALA A 366 18.88 8.18 -11.53
C ALA A 366 19.93 7.62 -10.56
N GLN A 367 20.45 6.42 -10.84
CA GLN A 367 21.52 5.80 -10.04
C GLN A 367 22.82 6.61 -10.09
N ASN A 368 23.21 7.09 -11.28
CA ASN A 368 24.37 7.99 -11.43
C ASN A 368 24.16 9.30 -10.67
N MET A 369 22.95 9.87 -10.69
CA MET A 369 22.62 11.07 -9.92
C MET A 369 22.67 10.83 -8.42
N ARG A 370 22.18 9.68 -7.95
CA ARG A 370 22.26 9.27 -6.54
C ARG A 370 23.71 9.29 -6.05
N GLU A 371 24.63 8.71 -6.81
CA GLU A 371 26.05 8.63 -6.45
C GLU A 371 26.75 10.00 -6.51
N THR A 372 26.49 10.76 -7.57
CA THR A 372 27.15 12.06 -7.79
C THR A 372 26.69 13.12 -6.78
N LYS A 373 25.40 13.15 -6.49
CA LYS A 373 24.75 14.22 -5.69
C LYS A 373 24.35 13.78 -4.29
N LYS A 374 24.62 12.52 -3.94
CA LYS A 374 24.32 11.92 -2.61
C LYS A 374 22.86 12.07 -2.20
N ILE A 375 21.94 11.88 -3.15
CA ILE A 375 20.49 11.92 -2.91
C ILE A 375 20.10 10.65 -2.15
N ASN A 376 19.31 10.80 -1.07
CA ASN A 376 18.85 9.66 -0.28
C ASN A 376 17.69 8.96 -0.99
N ILE A 377 17.90 7.69 -1.32
CA ILE A 377 16.92 6.82 -1.94
C ILE A 377 16.85 5.53 -1.13
N ILE A 378 15.69 5.27 -0.54
CA ILE A 378 15.39 4.05 0.23
C ILE A 378 14.38 3.24 -0.58
N THR A 379 14.73 2.00 -0.89
CA THR A 379 13.87 1.11 -1.67
C THR A 379 13.80 -0.26 -1.01
N SER A 380 12.62 -0.86 -0.98
CA SER A 380 12.46 -2.28 -0.64
C SER A 380 11.27 -2.88 -1.40
N ASP A 381 11.33 -4.19 -1.62
CA ASP A 381 10.25 -5.01 -2.15
C ASP A 381 9.31 -5.52 -1.04
N ILE A 382 9.63 -5.27 0.23
CA ILE A 382 8.84 -5.67 1.40
C ILE A 382 8.46 -4.42 2.18
N ILE A 383 7.15 -4.22 2.38
CA ILE A 383 6.64 -2.95 2.95
C ILE A 383 7.14 -2.68 4.38
N TYR A 384 7.31 -3.73 5.21
CA TYR A 384 7.82 -3.58 6.58
C TYR A 384 9.28 -3.14 6.61
N GLU A 385 10.13 -3.75 5.80
CA GLU A 385 11.55 -3.35 5.71
C GLU A 385 11.67 -1.90 5.26
N LEU A 386 10.79 -1.46 4.36
CA LEU A 386 10.75 -0.08 3.90
C LEU A 386 10.34 0.87 5.03
N VAL A 387 9.33 0.51 5.81
CA VAL A 387 8.84 1.28 6.96
C VAL A 387 9.90 1.36 8.06
N ASP A 388 10.58 0.24 8.36
CA ASP A 388 11.63 0.18 9.36
C ASP A 388 12.84 1.03 8.94
N ALA A 389 13.28 0.89 7.69
CA ALA A 389 14.37 1.69 7.13
C ALA A 389 14.04 3.19 7.11
N LEU A 390 12.80 3.57 6.77
CA LEU A 390 12.35 4.96 6.84
C LEU A 390 12.35 5.48 8.29
N THR A 391 11.90 4.66 9.23
CA THR A 391 11.84 5.02 10.65
C THR A 391 13.23 5.26 11.22
N GLU A 392 14.19 4.38 10.93
CA GLU A 392 15.59 4.53 11.34
C GLU A 392 16.24 5.77 10.72
N TYR A 393 16.01 5.98 9.42
CA TYR A 393 16.51 7.14 8.70
C TYR A 393 15.94 8.45 9.25
N ALA A 394 14.63 8.53 9.48
CA ALA A 394 13.98 9.72 10.03
C ALA A 394 14.53 10.07 11.43
N LYS A 395 14.72 9.07 12.30
CA LYS A 395 15.33 9.27 13.62
C LYS A 395 16.76 9.83 13.51
N THR A 396 17.57 9.25 12.62
CA THR A 396 18.96 9.71 12.42
C THR A 396 19.03 11.11 11.80
N ALA A 397 18.13 11.44 10.88
CA ALA A 397 18.05 12.78 10.28
C ALA A 397 17.73 13.84 11.35
N ILE A 398 16.81 13.54 12.27
CA ILE A 398 16.47 14.42 13.40
C ILE A 398 17.62 14.54 14.39
N GLU A 399 18.31 13.44 14.71
CA GLU A 399 19.48 13.47 15.60
C GLU A 399 20.63 14.30 15.02
N LYS A 400 20.79 14.32 13.69
CA LYS A 400 21.75 15.19 13.01
C LYS A 400 21.37 16.67 13.04
N GLU A 401 20.07 16.99 13.02
CA GLU A 401 19.58 18.37 13.13
C GLU A 401 19.58 18.90 14.58
N LYS A 402 19.46 18.03 15.59
CA LYS A 402 19.59 18.45 16.99
C LYS A 402 21.05 18.80 17.32
N ARG A 403 21.37 20.10 17.28
CA ARG A 403 22.65 20.62 17.79
C ARG A 403 22.57 20.83 19.30
N THR A 404 23.30 20.02 20.07
CA THR A 404 23.28 20.07 21.53
C THR A 404 24.65 19.94 22.16
N LEU A 405 24.83 20.61 23.29
CA LEU A 405 26.05 20.58 24.10
C LEU A 405 25.71 20.40 25.57
N GLU A 406 26.45 19.52 26.25
CA GLU A 406 26.34 19.32 27.69
C GLU A 406 27.34 20.20 28.44
N ILE A 407 26.87 20.91 29.47
CA ILE A 407 27.73 21.76 30.29
C ILE A 407 28.48 20.89 31.31
N LEU A 408 29.81 20.83 31.13
CA LEU A 408 30.73 20.11 32.02
C LEU A 408 31.27 21.01 33.15
N GLY A 409 31.36 22.32 32.91
CA GLY A 409 31.92 23.25 33.88
C GLY A 409 31.52 24.70 33.62
N VAL A 410 31.44 25.48 34.68
CA VAL A 410 31.23 26.94 34.63
C VAL A 410 32.40 27.59 35.34
N PHE A 411 33.05 28.55 34.69
CA PHE A 411 34.33 29.09 35.13
C PHE A 411 34.25 30.59 35.42
N GLY A 412 34.84 31.00 36.54
CA GLY A 412 34.93 32.39 36.97
C GLY A 412 33.61 32.97 37.49
N GLN A 413 33.68 34.21 37.98
CA GLN A 413 32.48 34.98 38.32
C GLN A 413 31.93 35.69 37.08
N PRO A 414 30.60 35.76 36.91
CA PRO A 414 29.99 36.45 35.78
C PRO A 414 30.40 37.91 35.72
N LYS A 415 30.77 38.39 34.53
CA LYS A 415 30.98 39.81 34.25
C LYS A 415 29.74 40.35 33.54
N GLY A 416 28.77 40.82 34.32
CA GLY A 416 27.45 41.19 33.79
C GLY A 416 26.71 39.96 33.24
N LYS A 417 26.38 39.97 31.94
CA LYS A 417 25.72 38.85 31.25
C LYS A 417 26.71 37.84 30.65
N GLU A 418 28.01 38.13 30.70
CA GLU A 418 29.04 37.26 30.12
C GLU A 418 29.53 36.21 31.12
N ARG A 419 29.65 34.96 30.65
CA ARG A 419 30.16 33.82 31.41
C ARG A 419 31.02 32.92 30.56
N VAL A 420 32.02 32.31 31.19
CA VAL A 420 32.83 31.26 30.55
C VAL A 420 32.30 29.90 30.98
N ILE A 421 31.95 29.08 30.01
CA ILE A 421 31.44 27.73 30.22
C ILE A 421 32.27 26.72 29.42
N GLY A 422 32.46 25.54 29.98
CA GLY A 422 33.05 24.40 29.29
C GLY A 422 32.00 23.33 29.09
N GLY A 423 31.98 22.72 27.91
CA GLY A 423 31.05 21.64 27.62
C GLY A 423 31.52 20.74 26.50
N LYS A 424 30.80 19.63 26.33
CA LYS A 424 31.05 18.64 25.30
C LYS A 424 29.92 18.63 24.28
N VAL A 425 30.28 18.69 23.00
CA VAL A 425 29.31 18.61 21.90
C VAL A 425 28.72 17.20 21.84
N LEU A 426 27.40 17.07 22.02
CA LEU A 426 26.72 15.78 22.00
C LEU A 426 26.23 15.42 20.61
N CYS A 427 25.63 16.38 19.90
CA CYS A 427 25.07 16.19 18.56
C CYS A 427 25.21 17.49 17.76
N GLY A 428 25.46 17.36 16.46
CA GLY A 428 25.60 18.46 15.48
C GLY A 428 26.80 19.40 15.72
N PRO A 429 27.27 20.12 14.68
CA PRO A 429 28.34 21.10 14.83
C PRO A 429 27.85 22.37 15.53
N ILE A 430 28.71 23.06 16.26
CA ILE A 430 28.40 24.33 16.93
C ILE A 430 29.31 25.42 16.39
N LEU A 431 28.73 26.54 15.98
CA LEU A 431 29.44 27.65 15.36
C LEU A 431 29.70 28.78 16.37
N ARG A 432 30.81 29.48 16.18
CA ARG A 432 31.05 30.75 16.87
C ARG A 432 29.96 31.76 16.48
N ASN A 433 29.50 32.57 17.44
CA ASN A 433 28.43 33.57 17.27
C ASN A 433 26.98 33.04 17.24
N GLU A 434 26.79 31.73 17.39
CA GLU A 434 25.47 31.10 17.35
C GLU A 434 24.66 31.34 18.63
N SER A 435 23.34 31.42 18.49
CA SER A 435 22.39 31.56 19.59
C SER A 435 21.98 30.18 20.12
N PHE A 436 21.66 30.11 21.42
CA PHE A 436 21.27 28.87 22.07
C PHE A 436 20.20 29.09 23.12
N GLU A 437 19.48 28.01 23.42
CA GLU A 437 18.60 27.90 24.56
C GLU A 437 19.26 27.08 25.67
N VAL A 438 19.06 27.47 26.92
CA VAL A 438 19.51 26.72 28.10
C VAL A 438 18.36 25.84 28.59
N TRP A 439 18.62 24.55 28.72
CA TRP A 439 17.66 23.55 29.18
C TRP A 439 18.16 22.85 30.45
N HIS A 440 17.25 22.61 31.40
CA HIS A 440 17.48 21.76 32.56
C HIS A 440 16.45 20.62 32.54
N GLY A 441 16.88 19.42 32.16
CA GLY A 441 15.95 18.34 31.82
C GLY A 441 15.06 18.74 30.64
N THR A 442 13.73 18.77 30.86
CA THR A 442 12.73 19.12 29.84
C THR A 442 12.23 20.56 29.93
N ARG A 443 12.80 21.40 30.81
CA ARG A 443 12.37 22.80 30.99
C ARG A 443 13.41 23.76 30.44
N LYS A 444 12.98 24.64 29.53
CA LYS A 444 13.75 25.80 29.07
C LYS A 444 13.91 26.81 30.22
N THR A 445 15.15 27.16 30.54
CA THR A 445 15.52 28.06 31.65
C THR A 445 16.07 29.40 31.17
N GLY A 446 16.47 29.52 29.90
CA GLY A 446 16.98 30.77 29.34
C GLY A 446 17.37 30.69 27.88
N GLU A 447 17.88 31.80 27.37
CA GLU A 447 18.44 31.96 26.03
C GLU A 447 19.73 32.77 26.12
N GLY A 448 20.64 32.55 25.17
CA GLY A 448 21.92 33.24 25.11
C GLY A 448 22.58 33.12 23.74
N ARG A 449 23.78 33.68 23.63
CA ARG A 449 24.60 33.64 22.40
C ARG A 449 26.06 33.38 22.71
N ILE A 450 26.74 32.65 21.83
CA ILE A 450 28.19 32.47 21.88
C ILE A 450 28.87 33.77 21.44
N LEU A 451 29.82 34.28 22.22
CA LEU A 451 30.70 35.39 21.84
C LEU A 451 32.04 34.87 21.31
N ASN A 452 32.57 33.83 21.97
CA ASN A 452 33.80 33.17 21.54
C ASN A 452 33.72 31.66 21.79
N LEU A 453 34.37 30.89 20.92
CA LEU A 453 34.43 29.43 20.95
C LEU A 453 35.89 29.00 20.86
N GLN A 454 36.33 28.19 21.82
CA GLN A 454 37.70 27.72 21.94
C GLN A 454 37.74 26.21 22.12
N SER A 455 38.71 25.55 21.49
CA SER A 455 39.10 24.17 21.81
C SER A 455 40.60 24.14 22.10
N ASN A 456 41.02 23.47 23.18
CA ASN A 456 42.42 23.40 23.59
C ASN A 456 43.15 24.76 23.64
N LYS A 457 42.46 25.79 24.16
CA LYS A 457 42.94 27.19 24.27
C LYS A 457 43.21 27.90 22.93
N LYS A 458 42.69 27.38 21.82
CA LYS A 458 42.73 28.04 20.51
C LYS A 458 41.31 28.40 20.08
N ASP A 459 41.14 29.61 19.54
CA ASP A 459 39.87 30.03 18.94
C ASP A 459 39.57 29.14 17.72
N VAL A 460 38.34 28.63 17.65
CA VAL A 460 37.84 27.82 16.53
C VAL A 460 36.55 28.43 15.98
N ALA A 461 36.32 28.28 14.68
CA ALA A 461 35.09 28.75 14.05
C ALA A 461 33.91 27.79 14.28
N GLU A 462 34.22 26.49 14.41
CA GLU A 462 33.26 25.39 14.50
C GLU A 462 33.80 24.33 15.45
N ALA A 463 32.91 23.65 16.17
CA ALA A 463 33.20 22.51 17.02
C ALA A 463 32.32 21.32 16.62
N GLU A 464 32.95 20.18 16.33
CA GLU A 464 32.26 18.97 15.91
C GLU A 464 31.82 18.10 17.10
N LYS A 465 30.98 17.09 16.82
CA LYS A 465 30.53 16.10 17.79
C LYS A 465 31.71 15.49 18.57
N ASP A 466 31.48 15.26 19.86
CA ASP A 466 32.43 14.72 20.84
C ASP A 466 33.61 15.64 21.21
N MET A 467 33.74 16.82 20.60
CA MET A 467 34.75 17.80 21.03
C MET A 467 34.39 18.44 22.37
N GLU A 468 35.41 18.65 23.21
CA GLU A 468 35.31 19.53 24.38
C GLU A 468 35.69 20.95 23.99
N VAL A 469 34.85 21.89 24.38
CA VAL A 469 35.00 23.31 24.05
C VAL A 469 34.79 24.20 25.26
N GLY A 470 35.57 25.28 25.30
CA GLY A 470 35.33 26.43 26.16
C GLY A 470 34.62 27.52 25.36
N MET A 471 33.55 28.08 25.91
CA MET A 471 32.77 29.13 25.28
C MET A 471 32.68 30.32 26.20
N LEU A 472 32.91 31.51 25.66
CA LEU A 472 32.44 32.75 26.25
C LEU A 472 31.04 33.00 25.72
N VAL A 473 30.05 33.05 26.61
CA VAL A 473 28.65 33.22 26.24
C VAL A 473 28.04 34.43 26.93
N GLU A 474 27.08 35.05 26.28
CA GLU A 474 26.19 36.05 26.85
C GLU A 474 24.83 35.41 27.13
N CYS A 475 24.40 35.41 28.40
CA CYS A 475 23.12 34.82 28.81
C CYS A 475 22.61 35.53 30.07
N GLU A 476 21.32 35.86 30.09
CA GLU A 476 20.66 36.47 31.26
C GLU A 476 20.34 35.44 32.36
N SER A 477 20.21 34.17 31.97
CA SER A 477 19.87 33.07 32.88
C SER A 477 21.10 32.42 33.50
N ASP A 478 20.91 31.84 34.68
CA ASP A 478 21.97 31.13 35.38
C ASP A 478 22.26 29.78 34.70
N ILE A 479 23.46 29.62 34.14
CA ILE A 479 23.94 28.35 33.57
C ILE A 479 24.67 27.56 34.66
N ARG A 480 24.32 26.28 34.82
CA ARG A 480 24.89 25.36 35.80
C ARG A 480 25.30 24.03 35.15
N ILE A 481 26.18 23.30 35.84
CA ILE A 481 26.52 21.92 35.47
C ILE A 481 25.23 21.07 35.52
N GLY A 482 25.03 20.24 34.50
CA GLY A 482 23.78 19.49 34.28
C GLY A 482 22.75 20.20 33.41
N ASN A 483 23.02 21.43 32.94
CA ASN A 483 22.27 22.03 31.84
C ASN A 483 22.76 21.50 30.49
N HIS A 484 21.83 21.47 29.52
CA HIS A 484 22.15 21.27 28.11
C HIS A 484 21.87 22.57 27.35
N LEU A 485 22.75 22.91 26.41
CA LEU A 485 22.50 23.94 25.43
C LEU A 485 21.91 23.30 24.18
N VAL A 486 20.85 23.90 23.66
CA VAL A 486 20.22 23.50 22.39
C VAL A 486 20.37 24.68 21.43
N PHE A 487 21.02 24.45 20.30
CA PHE A 487 21.27 25.50 19.30
C PHE A 487 20.15 25.49 18.26
N LEU A 488 19.62 26.68 17.99
CA LEU A 488 18.57 26.91 17.00
C LEU A 488 19.21 27.40 15.71
N ASP A 489 18.71 26.94 14.56
CA ASP A 489 19.08 27.48 13.23
C ASP A 489 18.75 28.96 13.09
#